data_AF-A0A1M7KYL4-F1
#
_entry.id   AF-A0A1M7KYL4-F1
#
_cell.length_a   1.000
_cell.length_b   1.000
_cell.length_c   1.000
_cell.angle_alpha   90.00
_cell.angle_beta   90.00
_cell.angle_gamma   90.00
#
_symmetry.space_group_name_H-M   'P 1'
#
loop_
_entity.id
_entity.type
_entity.pdbx_description
1 polymer ?
#
loop_
_entity_poly.entity_id
_entity_poly.type
_entity_poly.pdbx_seq_one_letter_code
_entity_poly.pdbx_strand_id
1 'polypeptide(L)'
;MRISTIDKLCCPFDKNDLDLTAISKDLDGKIIEGFLSCAKCKRIYPIIKGIPIMNPDEYREFKLEAPLMEKWSKHLNGKKVENFRLVE
;
A
#
# COMPACT_ATOMS: atom_id res chain seq x y z
N MET A 1 3.76 11.19 3.46
CA MET A 1 2.58 10.91 4.30
C MET A 1 2.94 11.00 5.77
N ARG A 2 2.14 11.70 6.60
CA ARG A 2 2.32 11.69 8.06
C ARG A 2 1.82 10.34 8.61
N ILE A 3 2.54 9.74 9.54
CA ILE A 3 2.16 8.43 10.12
C ILE A 3 0.80 8.54 10.82
N SER A 4 0.55 9.61 11.56
CA SER A 4 -0.72 9.88 12.26
C SER A 4 -1.95 10.08 11.35
N THR A 5 -1.76 10.14 10.02
CA THR A 5 -2.87 10.11 9.07
C THR A 5 -3.44 8.69 8.95
N ILE A 6 -2.61 7.66 9.12
CA ILE A 6 -3.00 6.25 8.95
C ILE A 6 -4.04 5.84 9.99
N ASP A 7 -3.92 6.33 11.23
CA ASP A 7 -4.88 6.11 12.32
C ASP A 7 -6.30 6.64 12.01
N LYS A 8 -6.46 7.43 10.94
CA LYS A 8 -7.75 7.97 10.48
C LYS A 8 -8.24 7.33 9.18
N LEU A 9 -7.46 6.42 8.60
CA LEU A 9 -7.77 5.74 7.35
C LEU A 9 -8.27 4.34 7.62
N CYS A 10 -9.14 3.86 6.74
CA CYS A 10 -9.58 2.48 6.70
C CYS A 10 -9.61 2.01 5.24
N CYS A 11 -9.74 0.71 5.03
CA CYS A 11 -9.90 0.15 3.69
C CYS A 11 -11.16 0.75 3.01
N PRO A 12 -11.04 1.33 1.79
CA PRO A 12 -12.17 1.92 1.09
C PRO A 12 -13.33 0.95 0.85
N PHE A 13 -13.04 -0.34 0.71
CA PHE A 13 -14.01 -1.37 0.32
C PHE A 13 -14.76 -2.00 1.49
N ASP A 14 -14.04 -2.33 2.57
CA ASP A 14 -14.60 -3.12 3.68
C ASP A 14 -14.51 -2.42 5.04
N LYS A 15 -13.92 -1.21 5.08
CA LYS A 15 -13.77 -0.34 6.25
C LYS A 15 -12.93 -0.93 7.39
N ASN A 16 -12.16 -1.99 7.16
CA ASN A 16 -11.25 -2.55 8.16
C ASN A 16 -9.96 -1.73 8.24
N ASP A 17 -9.23 -1.95 9.32
CA ASP A 17 -7.94 -1.30 9.56
C ASP A 17 -6.91 -1.68 8.49
N LEU A 18 -5.94 -0.79 8.32
CA LEU A 18 -4.88 -0.91 7.33
C LEU A 18 -3.53 -1.06 8.03
N ASP A 19 -2.78 -2.07 7.61
CA ASP A 19 -1.41 -2.29 8.05
C ASP A 19 -0.46 -1.48 7.18
N LEU A 20 0.47 -0.76 7.80
CA LEU A 20 1.50 0.00 7.11
C LEU A 20 2.81 -0.78 7.00
N THR A 21 3.34 -0.85 5.78
CA THR A 21 4.75 -1.15 5.54
C THR A 21 5.44 0.09 4.98
N ALA A 22 6.28 0.73 5.79
CA ALA A 22 7.09 1.86 5.36
C ALA A 22 8.41 1.38 4.75
N ILE A 23 8.74 1.87 3.55
CA ILE A 23 9.96 1.50 2.81
C ILE A 23 11.00 2.62 2.86
N SER A 24 10.56 3.87 2.65
CA SER A 24 11.44 5.03 2.81
C SER A 24 10.71 6.16 3.53
N LYS A 25 11.47 6.93 4.32
CA LYS A 25 11.01 8.08 5.08
C LYS A 25 11.91 9.28 4.81
N ASP A 26 11.36 10.49 4.93
CA ASP A 26 12.17 11.72 4.93
C ASP A 26 12.80 11.99 6.30
N LEU A 27 13.57 13.07 6.39
CA LEU A 27 14.24 13.49 7.63
C LEU A 27 13.27 13.82 8.77
N ASP A 28 12.03 14.20 8.44
CA ASP A 28 10.95 14.48 9.40
C ASP A 28 10.18 13.21 9.79
N GLY A 29 10.59 12.04 9.30
CA GLY A 29 9.92 10.77 9.53
C GLY A 29 8.61 10.57 8.74
N LYS A 30 8.30 11.42 7.76
CA LYS A 30 7.16 11.23 6.86
C LYS A 30 7.48 10.13 5.87
N ILE A 31 6.50 9.27 5.61
CA ILE A 31 6.63 8.15 4.68
C ILE A 31 6.66 8.70 3.25
N ILE A 32 7.69 8.34 2.48
CA ILE A 32 7.85 8.71 1.07
C ILE A 32 7.48 7.54 0.15
N GLU A 33 7.96 6.34 0.47
CA GLU A 33 7.55 5.11 -0.20
C GLU A 33 7.10 4.06 0.82
N GLY A 34 6.13 3.25 0.44
CA GLY A 34 5.59 2.19 1.26
C GLY A 34 4.30 1.66 0.67
N PHE A 35 3.57 0.87 1.43
CA PHE A 35 2.23 0.44 1.06
C PHE A 35 1.37 0.22 2.31
N LEU A 36 0.06 0.35 2.13
CA LEU A 36 -0.95 -0.07 3.08
C LEU A 36 -1.54 -1.39 2.62
N SER A 37 -1.82 -2.31 3.52
CA SER A 37 -2.51 -3.56 3.21
C SER A 37 -3.70 -3.77 4.13
N CYS A 38 -4.79 -4.32 3.57
CA CYS A 38 -5.95 -4.71 4.36
C CYS A 38 -5.85 -6.20 4.71
N ALA A 39 -5.86 -6.53 6.00
CA ALA A 39 -5.81 -7.92 6.46
C ALA A 39 -7.04 -8.75 6.03
N LYS A 40 -8.20 -8.10 5.80
CA LYS A 40 -9.46 -8.76 5.43
C LYS A 40 -9.60 -9.00 3.93
N CYS A 41 -9.73 -7.94 3.11
CA CYS A 41 -9.87 -8.11 1.65
C CYS A 41 -8.54 -8.32 0.90
N LYS A 42 -7.41 -8.35 1.63
CA LYS A 42 -6.05 -8.56 1.12
C LYS A 42 -5.54 -7.50 0.14
N ARG A 43 -6.26 -6.40 -0.07
CA ARG A 43 -5.84 -5.34 -0.98
C ARG A 43 -4.58 -4.64 -0.51
N ILE A 44 -3.76 -4.23 -1.46
CA ILE A 44 -2.58 -3.39 -1.26
C ILE A 44 -2.79 -2.04 -1.94
N TYR A 45 -2.35 -0.98 -1.25
CA TYR A 45 -2.42 0.42 -1.69
C TYR A 45 -1.00 1.00 -1.62
N PRO A 46 -0.34 1.28 -2.76
CA PRO A 46 1.00 1.83 -2.74
C PRO A 46 1.00 3.28 -2.24
N ILE A 47 2.07 3.66 -1.54
CA ILE A 47 2.39 5.03 -1.16
C ILE A 47 3.55 5.48 -2.05
N ILE A 48 3.31 6.46 -2.92
CA ILE A 48 4.31 6.97 -3.87
C ILE A 48 4.50 8.45 -3.61
N LYS A 49 5.74 8.90 -3.38
CA LYS A 49 6.07 10.29 -3.03
C LYS A 49 5.23 10.81 -1.86
N GLY A 50 4.92 9.92 -0.92
CA GLY A 50 4.13 10.20 0.27
C GLY A 50 2.64 10.37 0.05
N ILE A 51 2.12 9.96 -1.11
CA ILE A 51 0.69 9.96 -1.47
C ILE A 51 0.19 8.51 -1.54
N PRO A 52 -0.78 8.10 -0.70
CA PRO A 52 -1.39 6.77 -0.79
C PRO A 52 -2.39 6.70 -1.95
N ILE A 53 -2.24 5.71 -2.84
CA ILE A 53 -3.16 5.45 -3.95
C ILE A 53 -4.24 4.47 -3.48
N MET A 54 -5.37 5.02 -3.05
CA MET A 54 -6.50 4.28 -2.48
C MET A 54 -7.75 4.29 -3.37
N ASN A 55 -7.55 4.56 -4.66
CA ASN A 55 -8.61 4.57 -5.66
C ASN A 55 -9.28 3.19 -5.75
N PRO A 56 -10.58 3.14 -6.12
CA PRO A 56 -11.23 1.90 -6.50
C PRO A 56 -10.46 1.15 -7.60
N ASP A 57 -10.60 -0.17 -7.62
CA ASP A 57 -9.83 -1.08 -8.50
C ASP A 57 -10.05 -0.73 -9.99
N GLU A 58 -11.25 -0.23 -10.36
CA GLU A 58 -11.60 0.18 -11.73
C GLU A 58 -10.83 1.41 -12.23
N TYR A 59 -10.28 2.22 -11.33
CA TYR A 59 -9.48 3.41 -11.65
C TYR A 59 -7.98 3.18 -11.45
N ARG A 60 -7.58 1.93 -11.21
CA ARG A 60 -6.19 1.53 -11.02
C ARG A 60 -5.72 0.70 -12.20
N GLU A 61 -4.48 0.93 -12.60
CA GLU A 61 -3.85 0.17 -13.68
C GLU A 61 -2.74 -0.71 -13.10
N PHE A 62 -3.03 -2.01 -12.95
CA PHE A 62 -2.08 -2.96 -12.35
C PHE A 62 -0.72 -2.98 -13.05
N LYS A 63 -0.70 -2.82 -14.38
CA LYS A 63 0.54 -2.79 -15.17
C LYS A 63 1.46 -1.63 -14.79
N LEU A 64 0.91 -0.50 -14.35
CA LEU A 64 1.69 0.66 -13.91
C LEU A 64 2.21 0.47 -12.47
N GLU A 65 1.49 -0.30 -11.65
CA GLU A 65 1.86 -0.56 -10.26
C GLU A 65 2.79 -1.79 -10.09
N ALA A 66 2.73 -2.76 -11.01
CA ALA A 66 3.50 -4.00 -10.94
C ALA A 66 5.03 -3.80 -10.77
N PRO A 67 5.69 -2.86 -11.49
CA PRO A 67 7.12 -2.61 -11.30
C PRO A 67 7.47 -2.13 -9.88
N LEU A 68 6.54 -1.42 -9.21
CA LEU A 68 6.74 -1.00 -7.82
C LEU A 68 6.67 -2.19 -6.88
N MET A 69 5.73 -3.11 -7.11
CA MET A 69 5.60 -4.32 -6.31
C MET A 69 6.85 -5.21 -6.45
N GLU A 70 7.42 -5.30 -7.65
CA GLU A 70 8.67 -6.02 -7.90
C GLU A 70 9.86 -5.37 -7.18
N LYS A 71 9.98 -4.02 -7.27
CA LYS A 71 10.95 -3.23 -6.49
C LYS A 71 10.85 -3.50 -5.00
N TRP A 72 9.63 -3.71 -4.50
CA TRP A 72 9.34 -3.92 -3.08
C TRP A 72 9.20 -5.38 -2.67
N SER A 73 9.53 -6.33 -3.54
CA SER A 73 9.40 -7.78 -3.32
C SER A 73 9.98 -8.27 -1.99
N LYS A 74 11.12 -7.71 -1.56
CA LYS A 74 11.76 -8.03 -0.27
C LYS A 74 10.91 -7.66 0.95
N HIS A 75 10.00 -6.70 0.83
CA HIS A 75 9.11 -6.23 1.89
C HIS A 75 7.74 -6.95 1.89
N LEU A 76 7.48 -7.80 0.89
CA LEU A 76 6.23 -8.57 0.79
C LEU A 76 6.28 -9.91 1.55
N ASN A 77 7.40 -10.25 2.20
CA ASN A 77 7.59 -11.47 2.98
C ASN A 77 7.19 -12.76 2.22
N GLY A 78 7.56 -12.84 0.94
CA GLY A 78 7.26 -13.98 0.07
C GLY A 78 5.87 -13.95 -0.58
N LYS A 79 5.00 -13.02 -0.20
CA LYS A 79 3.68 -12.85 -0.83
C LYS A 79 3.82 -12.21 -2.21
N LYS A 80 2.95 -12.61 -3.14
CA LYS A 80 2.84 -11.99 -4.46
C LYS A 80 1.70 -10.98 -4.49
N VAL A 81 1.74 -10.07 -5.46
CA VAL A 81 0.65 -9.15 -5.71
C VAL A 81 -0.03 -9.52 -7.01
N GLU A 82 -1.30 -9.91 -6.92
CA GLU A 82 -2.15 -10.20 -8.07
C GLU A 82 -3.45 -9.43 -7.95
N ASN A 83 -3.87 -8.74 -9.01
CA ASN A 83 -5.11 -7.95 -9.02
C ASN A 83 -5.25 -7.05 -7.77
N PHE A 84 -4.19 -6.31 -7.45
CA PHE A 84 -4.08 -5.41 -6.29
C PHE A 84 -4.22 -6.10 -4.92
N ARG A 85 -4.05 -7.42 -4.83
CA ARG A 85 -4.18 -8.18 -3.58
C ARG A 85 -2.92 -8.96 -3.27
N LEU A 86 -2.63 -9.10 -1.99
CA LEU A 86 -1.59 -9.98 -1.45
C LEU A 86 -2.10 -11.42 -1.49
N VAL A 87 -1.41 -12.26 -2.25
CA VAL A 87 -1.64 -13.71 -2.36
C VAL A 87 -0.42 -14.48 -1.85
N GLU A 88 -0.65 -15.69 -1.35
CA GLU A 88 0.41 -16.61 -0.91
C GLU A 88 1.19 -17.21 -2.09
#